data_AF-A0A939HQN1-F1
#
_entry.id   AF-A0A939HQN1-F1
#
_cell.length_a   1.000
_cell.length_b   1.000
_cell.length_c   1.000
_cell.angle_alpha   90.00
_cell.angle_beta   90.00
_cell.angle_gamma   90.00
#
_symmetry.space_group_name_H-M   'P 1'
#
loop_
_entity.id
_entity.type
_entity.pdbx_description
1 polymer ?
#
loop_
_entity_poly.entity_id
_entity_poly.type
_entity_poly.pdbx_seq_one_letter_code
_entity_poly.pdbx_strand_id
1 'polypeptide(L)'
;MTDHGKQAPEDRVDYELSLLTNLGEAMDTLRRAFYAHPEAQTLLNRTPALGHELPWTLVRCAEPSVSVTGLVVGGEHDEGAWDLDGVFTIFTCEHVPTGEFQTIKGWCGDVWVQGRLPGTGPRRPDARILLAELERASCHWASSSRLKARWAEFAAFAGEKAFPDAFVELRFADDCYRGLIVDGRVDCSGVWDFNSLLTLLQPDGALVSLEAGQADSVALLVGGHHADLLRRA
;
A
#
# COMPACT_ATOMS: atom_id res chain seq x y z
N MET A 1 14.08 38.01 13.99
CA MET A 1 14.39 37.90 12.55
C MET A 1 15.55 36.95 12.41
N THR A 2 15.23 35.67 12.23
CA THR A 2 16.13 34.67 11.64
C THR A 2 15.22 33.63 11.03
N ASP A 3 15.25 33.61 9.71
CA ASP A 3 14.43 32.84 8.79
C ASP A 3 14.99 31.42 8.74
N HIS A 4 14.21 30.42 9.17
CA HIS A 4 14.53 29.01 8.95
C HIS A 4 14.14 28.65 7.52
N GLY A 5 15.05 28.98 6.60
CA GLY A 5 14.92 28.73 5.17
C GLY A 5 14.88 27.24 4.84
N LYS A 6 13.74 26.82 4.28
CA LYS A 6 13.59 25.89 3.14
C LYS A 6 14.69 24.83 2.96
N GLN A 7 14.55 23.71 3.66
CA GLN A 7 15.14 22.41 3.29
C GLN A 7 14.14 21.33 3.70
N ALA A 8 13.33 20.86 2.75
CA ALA A 8 12.27 19.87 2.97
C ALA A 8 11.76 19.16 1.70
N PRO A 9 11.84 19.70 0.47
CA PRO A 9 11.33 18.99 -0.71
C PRO A 9 12.36 18.08 -1.39
N GLU A 10 13.66 18.42 -1.40
CA GLU A 10 14.70 17.61 -2.06
C GLU A 10 15.00 16.32 -1.29
N ASP A 11 15.15 16.38 0.04
CA ASP A 11 15.36 15.20 0.90
C ASP A 11 14.17 14.22 0.85
N ARG A 12 12.96 14.73 0.59
CA ARG A 12 11.73 13.94 0.46
C ARG A 12 11.62 13.25 -0.88
N VAL A 13 11.99 13.93 -1.97
CA VAL A 13 12.05 13.33 -3.32
C VAL A 13 13.14 12.27 -3.39
N ASP A 14 14.30 12.48 -2.74
CA ASP A 14 15.35 11.47 -2.63
C ASP A 14 14.90 10.27 -1.78
N TYR A 15 14.15 10.49 -0.70
CA TYR A 15 13.53 9.41 0.07
C TYR A 15 12.48 8.63 -0.77
N GLU A 16 11.56 9.30 -1.45
CA GLU A 16 10.53 8.67 -2.30
C GLU A 16 11.14 7.94 -3.51
N LEU A 17 12.20 8.48 -4.12
CA LEU A 17 12.99 7.80 -5.15
C LEU A 17 13.79 6.61 -4.58
N SER A 18 14.28 6.70 -3.34
CA SER A 18 14.93 5.58 -2.65
C SER A 18 13.95 4.46 -2.28
N LEU A 19 12.68 4.81 -1.99
CA LEU A 19 11.60 3.85 -1.81
C LEU A 19 11.26 3.13 -3.12
N LEU A 20 11.28 3.85 -4.24
CA LEU A 20 10.98 3.34 -5.58
C LEU A 20 12.11 2.51 -6.21
N THR A 21 13.35 2.65 -5.77
CA THR A 21 14.50 1.94 -6.34
C THR A 21 15.15 0.96 -5.37
N ASN A 22 15.51 1.36 -4.15
CA ASN A 22 16.27 0.50 -3.24
C ASN A 22 15.40 -0.26 -2.24
N LEU A 23 14.36 0.37 -1.67
CA LEU A 23 13.52 -0.30 -0.67
C LEU A 23 12.62 -1.37 -1.30
N GLY A 24 11.96 -1.04 -2.43
CA GLY A 24 11.14 -2.00 -3.17
C GLY A 24 11.94 -3.22 -3.62
N GLU A 25 13.14 -2.99 -4.19
CA GLU A 25 14.05 -4.08 -4.58
C GLU A 25 14.54 -4.89 -3.39
N ALA A 26 14.87 -4.26 -2.26
CA ALA A 26 15.27 -4.94 -1.03
C ALA A 26 14.13 -5.81 -0.48
N MET A 27 12.90 -5.27 -0.44
CA MET A 27 11.72 -6.02 0.00
C MET A 27 11.41 -7.19 -0.93
N ASP A 28 11.46 -7.01 -2.25
CA ASP A 28 11.19 -8.10 -3.20
C ASP A 28 12.31 -9.15 -3.23
N THR A 29 13.55 -8.74 -2.97
CA THR A 29 14.68 -9.67 -2.82
C THR A 29 14.54 -10.50 -1.57
N LEU A 30 14.26 -9.87 -0.42
CA LEU A 30 14.02 -10.58 0.84
C LEU A 30 12.78 -11.47 0.78
N ARG A 31 11.69 -11.05 0.12
CA ARG A 31 10.50 -11.89 -0.08
C ARG A 31 10.80 -13.12 -0.94
N ARG A 32 11.54 -12.95 -2.04
CA ARG A 32 11.96 -14.09 -2.89
C ARG A 32 12.85 -15.06 -2.13
N ALA A 33 13.81 -14.54 -1.38
CA ALA A 33 14.68 -15.36 -0.53
C ALA A 33 13.90 -16.08 0.58
N PHE A 34 12.93 -15.40 1.21
CA PHE A 34 12.03 -15.99 2.18
C PHE A 34 11.28 -17.18 1.57
N TYR A 35 10.58 -17.00 0.44
CA TYR A 35 9.84 -18.10 -0.19
C TYR A 35 10.72 -19.26 -0.67
N ALA A 36 11.99 -19.00 -1.00
CA ALA A 36 12.95 -20.03 -1.35
C ALA A 36 13.54 -20.77 -0.13
N HIS A 37 13.37 -20.23 1.08
CA HIS A 37 13.93 -20.81 2.29
C HIS A 37 13.16 -22.08 2.71
N PRO A 38 13.85 -23.20 3.06
CA PRO A 38 13.19 -24.48 3.40
C PRO A 38 12.15 -24.39 4.52
N GLU A 39 12.37 -23.51 5.50
CA GLU A 39 11.49 -23.34 6.66
C GLU A 39 10.34 -22.33 6.47
N ALA A 40 10.26 -21.66 5.32
CA ALA A 40 9.27 -20.61 5.09
C ALA A 40 7.83 -21.12 5.20
N GLN A 41 7.55 -22.33 4.71
CA GLN A 41 6.22 -22.93 4.83
C GLN A 41 5.81 -23.13 6.30
N THR A 42 6.75 -23.50 7.17
CA THR A 42 6.48 -23.66 8.60
C THR A 42 6.10 -22.33 9.25
N LEU A 43 6.74 -21.23 8.85
CA LEU A 43 6.40 -19.89 9.34
C LEU A 43 5.09 -19.37 8.76
N LEU A 44 4.83 -19.58 7.47
CA LEU A 44 3.54 -19.25 6.85
C LEU A 44 2.39 -20.00 7.51
N ASN A 45 2.60 -21.26 7.90
CA ASN A 45 1.58 -22.03 8.64
C ASN A 45 1.34 -21.49 10.05
N ARG A 46 2.34 -20.87 10.69
CA ARG A 46 2.21 -20.25 12.02
C ARG A 46 1.62 -18.85 11.96
N THR A 47 1.86 -18.13 10.87
CA THR A 47 1.36 -16.78 10.64
C THR A 47 0.64 -16.70 9.29
N PRO A 48 -0.54 -17.35 9.15
CA PRO A 48 -1.24 -17.44 7.86
C PRO A 48 -1.73 -16.09 7.33
N ALA A 49 -1.78 -15.06 8.17
CA ALA A 49 -2.12 -13.70 7.76
C ALA A 49 -0.94 -12.93 7.13
N LEU A 50 0.31 -13.42 7.26
CA LEU A 50 1.51 -12.77 6.72
C LEU A 50 1.42 -12.64 5.20
N GLY A 51 1.59 -11.42 4.71
CA GLY A 51 1.49 -11.16 3.28
C GLY A 51 0.07 -11.37 2.76
N HIS A 52 -0.94 -11.37 3.63
CA HIS A 52 -2.37 -11.34 3.28
C HIS A 52 -3.04 -10.17 4.00
N GLU A 53 -3.45 -10.36 5.25
CA GLU A 53 -4.04 -9.32 6.12
C GLU A 53 -2.95 -8.51 6.86
N LEU A 54 -1.80 -9.13 7.11
CA LEU A 54 -0.61 -8.48 7.65
C LEU A 54 0.32 -8.05 6.51
N PRO A 55 0.70 -6.76 6.42
CA PRO A 55 1.63 -6.31 5.40
C PRO A 55 3.01 -6.90 5.64
N TRP A 56 3.74 -7.13 4.54
CA TRP A 56 5.18 -7.30 4.60
C TRP A 56 5.77 -6.02 5.18
N THR A 57 6.42 -6.12 6.32
CA THR A 57 6.97 -4.96 7.01
C THR A 57 8.48 -5.12 7.08
N LEU A 58 9.21 -4.17 6.49
CA LEU A 58 10.66 -4.11 6.64
C LEU A 58 10.98 -3.26 7.86
N VAL A 59 11.74 -3.82 8.78
CA VAL A 59 12.20 -3.13 9.99
C VAL A 59 13.71 -3.10 10.03
N ARG A 60 14.24 -2.03 10.62
CA ARG A 60 15.62 -1.96 11.08
C ARG A 60 15.60 -1.94 12.59
N CYS A 61 16.22 -2.93 13.20
CA CYS A 61 16.43 -3.00 14.64
C CYS A 61 17.88 -2.59 14.90
N ALA A 62 18.14 -1.51 15.65
CA ALA A 62 19.50 -1.15 16.01
C ALA A 62 19.71 -0.93 17.50
N GLU A 63 20.89 -1.33 17.93
CA GLU A 63 21.56 -0.99 19.17
C GLU A 63 22.84 -0.19 18.84
N PRO A 64 23.49 0.47 19.82
CA PRO A 64 24.67 1.31 19.56
C PRO A 64 25.82 0.63 18.80
N SER A 65 25.91 -0.70 18.83
CA SER A 65 26.98 -1.49 18.21
C SER A 65 26.51 -2.45 17.12
N VAL A 66 25.20 -2.66 16.93
CA VAL A 66 24.65 -3.65 15.99
C VAL A 66 23.36 -3.13 15.38
N SER A 67 23.23 -3.23 14.06
CA SER A 67 21.97 -2.99 13.36
C SER A 67 21.65 -4.18 12.46
N VAL A 68 20.39 -4.62 12.46
CA VAL A 68 19.89 -5.64 11.56
C VAL A 68 18.66 -5.14 10.82
N THR A 69 18.61 -5.37 9.51
CA THR A 69 17.42 -5.09 8.69
C THR A 69 16.78 -6.40 8.23
N GLY A 70 15.46 -6.51 8.34
CA GLY A 70 14.76 -7.72 7.94
C GLY A 70 13.26 -7.56 7.78
N LEU A 71 12.65 -8.53 7.11
CA LEU A 71 11.19 -8.63 6.96
C LEU A 71 10.58 -9.25 8.20
N VAL A 72 9.58 -8.63 8.80
CA VAL A 72 8.80 -9.25 9.87
C VAL A 72 7.98 -10.41 9.29
N VAL A 73 8.19 -11.61 9.82
CA VAL A 73 7.57 -12.87 9.35
C VAL A 73 6.81 -13.64 10.43
N GLY A 74 6.84 -13.17 11.67
CA GLY A 74 6.11 -13.76 12.78
C GLY A 74 6.21 -12.89 14.04
N GLY A 75 5.28 -13.08 14.97
CA GLY A 75 5.15 -12.22 16.15
C GLY A 75 3.68 -11.99 16.47
N GLU A 76 3.44 -11.29 17.58
CA GLU A 76 2.10 -10.83 17.92
C GLU A 76 1.68 -9.71 16.97
N HIS A 77 0.39 -9.62 16.71
CA HIS A 77 -0.20 -8.62 15.83
C HIS A 77 -1.62 -8.30 16.27
N ASP A 78 -2.00 -7.04 16.14
CA ASP A 78 -3.35 -6.57 16.41
C ASP A 78 -3.83 -5.70 15.25
N GLU A 79 -5.12 -5.78 14.92
CA GLU A 79 -5.77 -4.98 13.87
C GLU A 79 -4.98 -4.91 12.53
N GLY A 80 -4.33 -6.01 12.16
CA GLY A 80 -3.53 -6.11 10.94
C GLY A 80 -2.18 -5.38 10.98
N ALA A 81 -1.67 -4.97 12.14
CA ALA A 81 -0.32 -4.46 12.33
C ALA A 81 0.49 -5.37 13.27
N TRP A 82 1.80 -5.47 13.02
CA TRP A 82 2.72 -6.13 13.92
C TRP A 82 2.85 -5.36 15.24
N ASP A 83 2.81 -6.08 16.35
CA ASP A 83 3.33 -5.58 17.61
C ASP A 83 4.86 -5.67 17.57
N LEU A 84 5.51 -4.51 17.40
CA LEU A 84 6.97 -4.40 17.35
C LEU A 84 7.58 -4.07 18.71
N ASP A 85 6.76 -3.80 19.72
CA ASP A 85 7.22 -3.58 21.10
C ASP A 85 7.35 -4.92 21.85
N GLY A 86 6.60 -5.93 21.38
CA GLY A 86 6.64 -7.31 21.86
C GLY A 86 7.73 -8.19 21.24
N VAL A 87 7.45 -9.49 21.21
CA VAL A 87 8.33 -10.50 20.58
C VAL A 87 7.92 -10.70 19.13
N PHE A 88 8.85 -10.46 18.20
CA PHE A 88 8.64 -10.72 16.79
C PHE A 88 9.85 -11.41 16.15
N THR A 89 9.69 -11.90 14.94
CA THR A 89 10.72 -12.60 14.17
C THR A 89 10.91 -11.91 12.84
N ILE A 90 12.16 -11.60 12.52
CA ILE A 90 12.55 -11.07 11.22
C ILE A 90 13.24 -12.14 10.38
N PHE A 91 13.08 -12.06 9.08
CA PHE A 91 13.86 -12.76 8.08
C PHE A 91 14.85 -11.78 7.44
N THR A 92 16.13 -12.12 7.45
CA THR A 92 17.21 -11.28 6.90
C THR A 92 18.17 -12.12 6.07
N CYS A 93 18.82 -11.47 5.10
CA CYS A 93 19.91 -12.05 4.30
C CYS A 93 21.26 -11.37 4.58
N GLU A 94 21.36 -10.52 5.60
CA GLU A 94 22.56 -9.70 5.86
C GLU A 94 23.79 -10.55 6.20
N HIS A 95 23.62 -11.65 6.96
CA HIS A 95 24.74 -12.53 7.33
C HIS A 95 24.80 -13.81 6.50
N VAL A 96 23.64 -14.32 6.08
CA VAL A 96 23.50 -15.59 5.37
C VAL A 96 22.80 -15.35 4.03
N PRO A 97 23.42 -15.65 2.87
CA PRO A 97 22.81 -15.41 1.56
C PRO A 97 21.52 -16.19 1.31
N THR A 98 21.36 -17.37 1.93
CA THR A 98 20.11 -18.15 1.87
C THR A 98 19.00 -17.55 2.74
N GLY A 99 19.34 -16.60 3.60
CA GLY A 99 18.49 -16.01 4.61
C GLY A 99 18.50 -16.78 5.92
N GLU A 100 18.19 -16.07 6.99
CA GLU A 100 18.04 -16.60 8.35
C GLU A 100 16.86 -15.94 9.07
N PHE A 101 16.34 -16.62 10.09
CA PHE A 101 15.29 -16.10 10.96
C PHE A 101 15.89 -15.68 12.29
N GLN A 102 15.64 -14.43 12.68
CA GLN A 102 16.08 -13.90 13.96
C GLN A 102 14.87 -13.51 14.80
N THR A 103 14.73 -14.13 15.98
CA THR A 103 13.72 -13.71 16.95
C THR A 103 14.23 -12.53 17.74
N ILE A 104 13.50 -11.43 17.66
CA ILE A 104 13.70 -10.20 18.41
C ILE A 104 12.86 -10.31 19.69
N LYS A 105 13.50 -10.45 20.85
CA LYS A 105 12.84 -10.56 22.16
C LYS A 105 13.33 -9.44 23.08
N GLY A 106 12.42 -8.57 23.53
CA GLY A 106 12.77 -7.52 24.49
C GLY A 106 13.94 -6.66 24.01
N TRP A 107 13.92 -6.29 22.72
CA TRP A 107 14.96 -5.48 22.10
C TRP A 107 15.08 -4.15 22.86
N CYS A 108 16.27 -3.88 23.40
CA CYS A 108 16.52 -2.68 24.21
C CYS A 108 16.92 -1.46 23.36
N GLY A 109 17.02 -1.62 22.04
CA GLY A 109 17.34 -0.56 21.08
C GLY A 109 16.12 -0.04 20.34
N ASP A 110 16.35 0.83 19.36
CA ASP A 110 15.28 1.41 18.55
C ASP A 110 14.89 0.46 17.41
N VAL A 111 13.58 0.31 17.19
CA VAL A 111 13.00 -0.39 16.04
C VAL A 111 12.38 0.65 15.11
N TRP A 112 12.86 0.73 13.88
CA TRP A 112 12.30 1.63 12.86
C TRP A 112 11.69 0.83 11.72
N VAL A 113 10.42 1.09 11.42
CA VAL A 113 9.80 0.63 10.18
C VAL A 113 10.43 1.38 9.02
N GLN A 114 11.14 0.65 8.15
CA GLN A 114 11.75 1.20 6.94
C GLN A 114 10.74 1.28 5.79
N GLY A 115 9.77 0.37 5.77
CA GLY A 115 8.60 0.47 4.90
C GLY A 115 7.70 -0.75 4.97
N ARG A 116 6.56 -0.66 4.28
CA ARG A 116 5.52 -1.70 4.27
C ARG A 116 5.08 -1.96 2.85
N LEU A 117 4.93 -3.24 2.52
CA LEU A 117 4.32 -3.69 1.27
C LEU A 117 3.06 -4.47 1.65
N PRO A 118 1.87 -4.01 1.22
CA PRO A 118 0.63 -4.70 1.52
C PRO A 118 0.62 -6.13 0.97
N GLY A 119 -0.08 -7.03 1.66
CA GLY A 119 -0.21 -8.44 1.29
C GLY A 119 -1.03 -8.72 0.01
N THR A 120 -0.94 -9.95 -0.47
CA THR A 120 -1.66 -10.59 -1.59
C THR A 120 -2.82 -11.47 -1.09
N GLY A 121 -3.61 -10.99 -0.13
CA GLY A 121 -4.80 -11.66 0.42
C GLY A 121 -5.82 -12.07 -0.64
N PRO A 122 -6.77 -13.00 -0.34
CA PRO A 122 -7.92 -13.33 -1.19
C PRO A 122 -8.83 -12.11 -1.51
N ARG A 123 -8.48 -10.96 -0.94
CA ARG A 123 -9.15 -9.68 -1.00
C ARG A 123 -8.55 -8.72 -2.04
N ARG A 124 -7.31 -8.96 -2.54
CA ARG A 124 -6.69 -8.16 -3.61
C ARG A 124 -6.22 -9.11 -4.73
N PRO A 125 -6.67 -8.96 -5.98
CA PRO A 125 -6.27 -9.90 -7.03
C PRO A 125 -4.85 -9.67 -7.52
N ASP A 126 -4.33 -10.69 -8.21
CA ASP A 126 -3.01 -10.71 -8.86
C ASP A 126 -2.76 -9.43 -9.67
N ALA A 127 -1.51 -8.94 -9.69
CA ALA A 127 -1.15 -7.72 -10.42
C ALA A 127 -1.59 -7.74 -11.90
N ARG A 128 -1.55 -8.90 -12.56
CA ARG A 128 -2.07 -9.08 -13.93
C ARG A 128 -3.57 -8.91 -14.01
N ILE A 129 -4.31 -9.40 -13.02
CA ILE A 129 -5.76 -9.23 -12.93
C ILE A 129 -6.09 -7.76 -12.69
N LEU A 130 -5.37 -7.08 -11.78
CA LEU A 130 -5.51 -5.65 -11.54
C LEU A 130 -5.25 -4.82 -12.79
N LEU A 131 -4.15 -5.13 -13.52
CA LEU A 131 -3.84 -4.45 -14.78
C LEU A 131 -4.93 -4.69 -15.83
N ALA A 132 -5.43 -5.92 -15.96
CA ALA A 132 -6.51 -6.24 -16.89
C ALA A 132 -7.85 -5.59 -16.52
N GLU A 133 -8.12 -5.36 -15.23
CA GLU A 133 -9.30 -4.66 -14.75
C GLU A 133 -9.19 -3.15 -14.95
N LEU A 134 -8.03 -2.57 -14.64
CA LEU A 134 -7.72 -1.17 -14.92
C LEU A 134 -7.80 -0.88 -16.42
N GLU A 135 -7.21 -1.75 -17.25
CA GLU A 135 -7.27 -1.65 -18.72
C GLU A 135 -8.72 -1.62 -19.20
N ARG A 136 -9.54 -2.59 -18.74
CA ARG A 136 -10.97 -2.64 -19.11
C ARG A 136 -11.74 -1.39 -18.68
N ALA A 137 -11.59 -0.96 -17.43
CA ALA A 137 -12.22 0.27 -16.94
C ALA A 137 -11.77 1.50 -17.76
N SER A 138 -10.47 1.59 -18.08
CA SER A 138 -9.90 2.67 -18.91
C SER A 138 -10.46 2.65 -20.33
N CYS A 139 -10.63 1.46 -20.93
CA CYS A 139 -11.26 1.31 -22.24
C CYS A 139 -12.75 1.74 -22.22
N HIS A 140 -13.49 1.37 -21.17
CA HIS A 140 -14.88 1.82 -21.02
C HIS A 140 -14.98 3.34 -20.86
N TRP A 141 -14.07 3.96 -20.12
CA TRP A 141 -14.01 5.41 -20.02
C TRP A 141 -13.68 6.05 -21.38
N ALA A 142 -12.61 5.58 -22.03
CA ALA A 142 -12.10 6.15 -23.28
C ALA A 142 -13.12 6.06 -24.43
N SER A 143 -13.91 4.99 -24.46
CA SER A 143 -14.97 4.78 -25.45
C SER A 143 -16.24 5.61 -25.19
N SER A 144 -16.40 6.19 -24.00
CA SER A 144 -17.60 6.95 -23.63
C SER A 144 -17.37 8.46 -23.71
N SER A 145 -17.86 9.10 -24.78
CA SER A 145 -17.81 10.56 -24.94
C SER A 145 -18.52 11.31 -23.81
N ARG A 146 -19.59 10.72 -23.25
CA ARG A 146 -20.33 11.30 -22.12
C ARG A 146 -19.48 11.33 -20.85
N LEU A 147 -18.79 10.24 -20.53
CA LEU A 147 -17.93 10.17 -19.34
C LEU A 147 -16.72 11.10 -19.48
N LYS A 148 -16.13 11.17 -20.68
CA LYS A 148 -15.04 12.11 -20.97
C LYS A 148 -15.46 13.57 -20.78
N ALA A 149 -16.64 13.95 -21.27
CA ALA A 149 -17.16 15.31 -21.11
C ALA A 149 -17.38 15.65 -19.62
N ARG A 150 -18.03 14.77 -18.87
CA ARG A 150 -18.25 14.95 -17.42
C ARG A 150 -16.94 15.03 -16.64
N TRP A 151 -15.97 14.16 -16.95
CA TRP A 151 -14.65 14.20 -16.31
C TRP A 151 -13.90 15.48 -16.63
N ALA A 152 -13.97 15.99 -17.87
CA ALA A 152 -13.31 17.23 -18.25
C ALA A 152 -13.85 18.44 -17.45
N GLU A 153 -15.15 18.49 -17.19
CA GLU A 153 -15.77 19.51 -16.33
C GLU A 153 -15.26 19.41 -14.89
N PHE A 154 -15.25 18.19 -14.32
CA PHE A 154 -14.72 17.95 -12.99
C PHE A 154 -13.23 18.31 -12.89
N ALA A 155 -12.41 17.83 -13.82
CA ALA A 155 -10.96 18.02 -13.80
C ALA A 155 -10.57 19.51 -13.91
N ALA A 156 -11.30 20.29 -14.72
CA ALA A 156 -11.11 21.73 -14.80
C ALA A 156 -11.44 22.46 -13.48
N PHE A 157 -12.47 22.00 -12.75
CA PHE A 157 -12.86 22.58 -11.46
C PHE A 157 -11.93 22.14 -10.32
N ALA A 158 -11.60 20.85 -10.27
CA ALA A 158 -10.83 20.22 -9.20
C ALA A 158 -9.31 20.38 -9.36
N GLY A 159 -8.82 20.80 -10.53
CA GLY A 159 -7.38 20.87 -10.82
C GLY A 159 -6.75 19.50 -11.12
N GLU A 160 -7.58 18.53 -11.52
CA GLU A 160 -7.16 17.16 -11.80
C GLU A 160 -6.64 16.96 -13.22
N LYS A 161 -6.03 15.80 -13.46
CA LYS A 161 -5.56 15.41 -14.80
C LYS A 161 -6.74 15.19 -15.75
N ALA A 162 -6.46 15.31 -17.05
CA ALA A 162 -7.44 15.08 -18.12
C ALA A 162 -7.98 13.63 -18.18
N PHE A 163 -7.30 12.69 -17.54
CA PHE A 163 -7.70 11.28 -17.43
C PHE A 163 -7.88 10.90 -15.95
N PRO A 164 -8.95 10.17 -15.58
CA PRO A 164 -9.09 9.63 -14.23
C PRO A 164 -8.07 8.52 -14.00
N ASP A 165 -7.02 8.80 -13.23
CA ASP A 165 -5.92 7.86 -12.96
C ASP A 165 -6.01 7.19 -11.57
N ALA A 166 -7.03 7.52 -10.79
CA ALA A 166 -7.30 6.91 -9.49
C ALA A 166 -8.16 5.65 -9.64
N PHE A 167 -7.57 4.48 -9.39
CA PHE A 167 -8.26 3.19 -9.32
C PHE A 167 -8.29 2.71 -7.87
N VAL A 168 -9.48 2.43 -7.33
CA VAL A 168 -9.68 2.17 -5.90
C VAL A 168 -10.41 0.85 -5.67
N GLU A 169 -10.21 0.27 -4.49
CA GLU A 169 -11.02 -0.78 -3.90
C GLU A 169 -11.77 -0.25 -2.68
N LEU A 170 -13.09 -0.43 -2.67
CA LEU A 170 -13.97 -0.18 -1.52
C LEU A 170 -14.57 -1.50 -1.06
N ARG A 171 -14.48 -1.80 0.24
CA ARG A 171 -15.03 -3.03 0.82
C ARG A 171 -16.13 -2.73 1.81
N PHE A 172 -17.22 -3.48 1.72
CA PHE A 172 -18.38 -3.41 2.61
C PHE A 172 -18.77 -4.83 3.03
N ALA A 173 -18.46 -5.21 4.26
CA ALA A 173 -18.52 -6.57 4.76
C ALA A 173 -17.84 -7.56 3.79
N ASP A 174 -18.64 -8.41 3.15
CA ASP A 174 -18.18 -9.41 2.18
C ASP A 174 -18.13 -8.89 0.74
N ASP A 175 -18.68 -7.70 0.46
CA ASP A 175 -18.70 -7.09 -0.87
C ASP A 175 -17.41 -6.30 -1.16
N CYS A 176 -16.98 -6.35 -2.43
CA CYS A 176 -15.80 -5.66 -2.92
C CYS A 176 -16.11 -4.96 -4.24
N TYR A 177 -15.91 -3.64 -4.26
CA TYR A 177 -16.12 -2.78 -5.42
C TYR A 177 -14.80 -2.18 -5.87
N ARG A 178 -14.44 -2.42 -7.13
CA ARG A 178 -13.18 -1.93 -7.71
C ARG A 178 -13.45 -1.22 -9.01
N GLY A 179 -12.80 -0.07 -9.20
CA GLY A 179 -13.03 0.75 -10.38
C GLY A 179 -12.24 2.06 -10.39
N LEU A 180 -12.28 2.73 -11.54
CA LEU A 180 -11.75 4.09 -11.70
C LEU A 180 -12.69 5.09 -11.02
N ILE A 181 -12.15 6.00 -10.22
CA ILE A 181 -12.93 7.12 -9.69
C ILE A 181 -13.24 8.06 -10.85
N VAL A 182 -14.52 8.24 -11.17
CA VAL A 182 -15.00 9.10 -12.26
C VAL A 182 -15.89 10.24 -11.79
N ASP A 183 -16.19 10.29 -10.48
CA ASP A 183 -16.80 11.42 -9.80
C ASP A 183 -16.58 11.31 -8.29
N GLY A 184 -16.57 12.45 -7.59
CA GLY A 184 -16.38 12.52 -6.16
C GLY A 184 -15.93 13.91 -5.71
N ARG A 185 -15.29 13.96 -4.54
CA ARG A 185 -14.70 15.19 -4.01
C ARG A 185 -13.22 15.00 -3.80
N VAL A 186 -12.44 16.00 -4.17
CA VAL A 186 -11.06 16.16 -3.74
C VAL A 186 -10.98 17.35 -2.80
N ASP A 187 -10.10 17.29 -1.82
CA ASP A 187 -9.82 18.42 -0.94
C ASP A 187 -8.91 19.44 -1.61
N CYS A 188 -8.58 20.53 -0.90
CA CYS A 188 -7.72 21.60 -1.42
C CYS A 188 -6.27 21.18 -1.66
N SER A 189 -5.88 19.97 -1.23
CA SER A 189 -4.56 19.37 -1.49
C SER A 189 -4.57 18.40 -2.67
N GLY A 190 -5.71 18.17 -3.31
CA GLY A 190 -5.86 17.21 -4.41
C GLY A 190 -6.00 15.77 -3.94
N VAL A 191 -6.34 15.55 -2.67
CA VAL A 191 -6.57 14.21 -2.11
C VAL A 191 -8.06 13.89 -2.18
N TRP A 192 -8.40 12.68 -2.62
CA TRP A 192 -9.77 12.19 -2.63
C TRP A 192 -10.38 12.15 -1.22
N ASP A 193 -11.55 12.75 -1.06
CA ASP A 193 -12.33 12.68 0.17
C ASP A 193 -13.10 11.35 0.23
N PHE A 194 -12.44 10.35 0.81
CA PHE A 194 -13.01 9.03 1.07
C PHE A 194 -14.04 9.00 2.21
N ASN A 195 -14.46 10.15 2.75
CA ASN A 195 -15.59 10.23 3.67
C ASN A 195 -16.89 10.63 2.96
N SER A 196 -16.84 10.80 1.64
CA SER A 196 -17.96 11.25 0.82
C SER A 196 -18.37 10.22 -0.24
N LEU A 197 -19.46 10.51 -0.95
CA LEU A 197 -19.90 9.72 -2.09
C LEU A 197 -18.84 9.75 -3.21
N LEU A 198 -18.41 8.57 -3.63
CA LEU A 198 -17.56 8.37 -4.81
C LEU A 198 -18.33 7.60 -5.88
N THR A 199 -18.11 7.93 -7.15
CA THR A 199 -18.60 7.14 -8.28
C THR A 199 -17.46 6.40 -8.94
N LEU A 200 -17.57 5.08 -8.99
CA LEU A 200 -16.61 4.18 -9.62
C LEU A 200 -17.12 3.72 -10.98
N LEU A 201 -16.24 3.72 -11.97
CA LEU A 201 -16.40 2.97 -13.22
C LEU A 201 -15.72 1.62 -13.09
N GLN A 202 -16.52 0.56 -13.06
CA GLN A 202 -16.06 -0.81 -12.86
C GLN A 202 -15.50 -1.43 -14.15
N PRO A 203 -14.70 -2.52 -14.05
CA PRO A 203 -14.11 -3.21 -15.20
C PRO A 203 -15.12 -3.82 -16.20
N ASP A 204 -16.38 -3.98 -15.80
CA ASP A 204 -17.48 -4.42 -16.68
C ASP A 204 -18.22 -3.24 -17.35
N GLY A 205 -17.80 -2.00 -17.06
CA GLY A 205 -18.38 -0.76 -17.57
C GLY A 205 -19.52 -0.20 -16.73
N ALA A 206 -19.90 -0.85 -15.63
CA ALA A 206 -20.92 -0.35 -14.72
C ALA A 206 -20.44 0.90 -13.97
N LEU A 207 -21.37 1.82 -13.70
CA LEU A 207 -21.15 2.96 -12.80
C LEU A 207 -21.82 2.66 -11.48
N VAL A 208 -21.06 2.72 -10.39
CA VAL A 208 -21.57 2.50 -9.04
C VAL A 208 -21.18 3.68 -8.17
N SER A 209 -22.17 4.30 -7.53
CA SER A 209 -21.94 5.37 -6.54
C SER A 209 -22.04 4.79 -5.14
N LEU A 210 -21.00 4.98 -4.33
CA LEU A 210 -20.83 4.37 -3.02
C LEU A 210 -20.43 5.44 -2.00
N GLU A 211 -21.02 5.39 -0.81
CA GLU A 211 -20.60 6.22 0.32
C GLU A 211 -19.30 5.64 0.90
N ALA A 212 -18.16 6.14 0.42
CA ALA A 212 -16.86 5.58 0.77
C ALA A 212 -16.58 5.66 2.28
N GLY A 213 -17.17 6.63 2.98
CA GLY A 213 -17.05 6.79 4.43
C GLY A 213 -17.71 5.68 5.26
N GLN A 214 -18.53 4.83 4.63
CA GLN A 214 -19.15 3.64 5.23
C GLN A 214 -18.43 2.33 4.88
N ALA A 215 -17.37 2.39 4.06
CA ALA A 215 -16.59 1.21 3.73
C ALA A 215 -15.79 0.75 4.96
N ASP A 216 -15.68 -0.56 5.16
CA ASP A 216 -14.80 -1.15 6.18
C ASP A 216 -13.34 -0.90 5.84
N SER A 217 -13.03 -0.79 4.55
CA SER A 217 -11.70 -0.45 4.07
C SER A 217 -11.75 0.22 2.71
N VAL A 218 -10.82 1.15 2.51
CA VAL A 218 -10.56 1.86 1.25
C VAL A 218 -9.10 1.69 0.88
N ALA A 219 -8.82 1.23 -0.34
CA ALA A 219 -7.46 1.08 -0.84
C ALA A 219 -7.31 1.70 -2.23
N LEU A 220 -6.45 2.72 -2.36
CA LEU A 220 -6.04 3.23 -3.65
C LEU A 220 -5.05 2.25 -4.28
N LEU A 221 -5.45 1.59 -5.36
CA LEU A 221 -4.69 0.53 -6.00
C LEU A 221 -3.77 1.07 -7.11
N VAL A 222 -4.18 2.15 -7.76
CA VAL A 222 -3.37 2.98 -8.66
C VAL A 222 -3.76 4.43 -8.44
N GLY A 223 -2.79 5.33 -8.31
CA GLY A 223 -3.06 6.75 -8.19
C GLY A 223 -1.81 7.59 -8.42
N GLY A 224 -1.98 8.71 -9.14
CA GLY A 224 -1.01 9.78 -9.17
C GLY A 224 -0.71 10.32 -7.77
N HIS A 225 0.57 10.58 -7.52
CA HIS A 225 1.22 11.12 -6.34
C HIS A 225 0.96 10.54 -4.94
N HIS A 226 -0.22 10.10 -4.50
CA HIS A 226 -0.45 9.78 -3.09
C HIS A 226 -1.16 8.43 -2.91
N ALA A 227 -0.38 7.35 -2.89
CA ALA A 227 -0.84 6.02 -2.48
C ALA A 227 -0.52 5.80 -1.00
N ASP A 228 -1.31 6.39 -0.10
CA ASP A 228 -1.28 6.05 1.32
C ASP A 228 -2.66 5.59 1.80
N LEU A 229 -2.65 4.47 2.52
CA LEU A 229 -3.78 3.82 3.16
C LEU A 229 -4.32 4.70 4.29
N LEU A 230 -5.55 5.20 4.16
CA LEU A 230 -6.33 5.65 5.30
C LEU A 230 -6.80 4.41 6.08
N ARG A 231 -6.14 4.11 7.22
CA ARG A 231 -6.73 3.28 8.29
C ARG A 231 -7.59 4.16 9.18
N ARG A 232 -8.79 3.70 9.52
CA ARG A 232 -9.49 4.17 10.73
C ARG A 232 -9.13 3.25 11.90
N ALA A 233 -8.93 3.89 13.05
CA ALA A 233 -8.84 3.27 14.37
C ALA A 233 -10.21 2.75 14.83
#